data_AF-A0A2P5VKG3-F1
#
_entry.id   AF-A0A2P5VKG3-F1
#
_cell.length_a   1.000
_cell.length_b   1.000
_cell.length_c   1.000
_cell.angle_alpha   90.00
_cell.angle_beta   90.00
_cell.angle_gamma   90.00
#
_symmetry.space_group_name_H-M   'P 1'
#
loop_
_entity.id
_entity.type
_entity.pdbx_description
1 polymer ?
#
loop_
_entity_poly.entity_id
_entity_poly.type
_entity_poly.pdbx_seq_one_letter_code
_entity_poly.pdbx_strand_id
1 'polypeptide(L)'
;MSQLNSHQRGLLMTIFGVLVLTPDALMLRLIEADLWTTLFWRSLFMTTSLFAINAWIEQRNPLYALRDLFKDGLFCALLFTGSNICFVISITHTMVANTLVILAAMPFMAAIMAIVLMRQNLPLRTWLT
;
A
#
# COMPACT_ATOMS: atom_id res chain seq x y z
N MET A 1 -24.21 21.89 -3.66
CA MET A 1 -23.34 20.68 -3.70
C MET A 1 -23.91 19.69 -2.70
N SER A 2 -24.53 18.61 -3.17
CA SER A 2 -25.24 17.63 -2.34
C SER A 2 -24.33 17.05 -1.27
N GLN A 3 -24.70 17.18 0.01
CA GLN A 3 -23.97 16.58 1.12
C GLN A 3 -24.09 15.06 1.00
N LEU A 4 -23.05 14.41 0.47
CA LEU A 4 -22.97 12.96 0.42
C LEU A 4 -22.95 12.43 1.84
N ASN A 5 -23.84 11.47 2.13
CA ASN A 5 -23.87 10.76 3.40
C ASN A 5 -22.51 10.09 3.63
N SER A 6 -21.99 10.07 4.87
CA SER A 6 -20.62 9.61 5.18
C SER A 6 -20.31 8.23 4.61
N HIS A 7 -21.31 7.34 4.57
CA HIS A 7 -21.22 6.01 3.97
C HIS A 7 -21.01 6.04 2.44
N GLN A 8 -21.75 6.89 1.72
CA GLN A 8 -21.61 7.01 0.26
C GLN A 8 -20.25 7.60 -0.12
N ARG A 9 -19.75 8.57 0.65
CA ARG A 9 -18.42 9.15 0.42
C ARG A 9 -17.31 8.12 0.64
N GLY A 10 -17.42 7.32 1.70
CA GLY A 10 -16.50 6.20 1.95
C GLY A 10 -16.52 5.18 0.83
N LEU A 11 -17.71 4.75 0.40
CA LEU A 11 -17.88 3.81 -0.70
C LEU A 11 -17.24 4.32 -2.00
N LEU A 12 -17.45 5.60 -2.34
CA LEU A 12 -16.87 6.21 -3.53
C LEU A 12 -15.34 6.23 -3.48
N MET A 13 -14.77 6.58 -2.33
CA MET A 13 -13.31 6.58 -2.12
C MET A 13 -12.73 5.17 -2.27
N THR A 14 -13.39 4.15 -1.72
CA THR A 14 -12.92 2.76 -1.85
C THR A 14 -13.00 2.26 -3.29
N ILE A 15 -14.13 2.46 -3.97
CA ILE A 15 -14.30 2.03 -5.37
C ILE A 15 -13.24 2.70 -6.25
N PHE A 16 -13.06 4.02 -6.10
CA PHE A 16 -12.07 4.75 -6.86
C PHE A 16 -10.64 4.26 -6.57
N GLY A 17 -10.30 4.04 -5.29
CA GLY A 17 -8.99 3.51 -4.90
C GLY A 17 -8.70 2.13 -5.50
N VAL A 18 -9.66 1.20 -5.42
CA VAL A 18 -9.52 -0.16 -5.98
C VAL A 18 -9.37 -0.11 -7.51
N LEU A 19 -10.13 0.76 -8.17
CA LEU A 19 -10.07 0.90 -9.63
C LEU A 19 -8.71 1.44 -10.10
N VAL A 20 -8.12 2.38 -9.35
CA VAL A 20 -6.77 2.91 -9.61
C VAL A 20 -5.68 1.89 -9.32
N LEU A 21 -5.87 1.03 -8.31
CA LEU A 21 -4.90 -0.03 -7.97
C LEU A 21 -4.91 -1.18 -8.97
N THR A 22 -6.07 -1.56 -9.50
CA THR A 22 -6.22 -2.71 -10.42
C THR A 22 -5.19 -2.78 -11.57
N PRO A 23 -4.87 -1.70 -12.30
CA PRO A 23 -3.88 -1.75 -13.37
C PRO A 23 -2.43 -1.88 -12.89
N ASP A 24 -2.12 -1.72 -11.60
CA ASP A 24 -0.73 -1.59 -11.13
C ASP A 24 0.11 -2.85 -11.43
N ALA A 25 -0.38 -4.02 -11.05
CA ALA A 25 0.29 -5.30 -11.28
C ALA A 25 0.30 -5.67 -12.77
N LEU A 26 -0.74 -5.28 -13.51
CA LEU A 26 -0.84 -5.51 -14.95
C LEU A 26 0.20 -4.69 -15.72
N MET A 27 0.36 -3.40 -15.39
CA MET A 27 1.34 -2.52 -16.02
C MET A 27 2.78 -2.96 -15.76
N LEU A 28 3.08 -3.40 -14.53
CA LEU A 28 4.40 -3.93 -14.18
C LEU A 28 4.79 -5.16 -15.01
N ARG A 29 3.81 -5.96 -15.42
CA ARG A 29 4.05 -7.10 -16.30
C ARG A 29 4.23 -6.69 -17.76
N LEU A 30 3.44 -5.71 -18.22
CA LEU A 30 3.48 -5.26 -19.61
C LEU A 30 4.77 -4.51 -19.95
N ILE A 31 5.42 -3.96 -18.93
CA ILE A 31 6.76 -3.39 -19.03
C ILE A 31 7.77 -4.55 -19.11
N GLU A 32 8.27 -4.83 -20.31
CA GLU A 32 9.41 -5.71 -20.56
C GLU A 32 10.75 -5.01 -20.21
N ALA A 33 10.81 -4.31 -19.07
CA ALA A 33 12.03 -3.63 -18.62
C ALA A 33 12.70 -4.40 -17.48
N ASP A 34 14.01 -4.22 -17.35
CA ASP A 34 14.82 -4.88 -16.34
C ASP A 34 14.32 -4.55 -14.92
N LEU A 35 14.37 -5.56 -14.03
CA LEU A 35 13.86 -5.51 -12.66
C LEU A 35 14.31 -4.23 -11.93
N TRP A 36 15.59 -3.93 -12.01
CA TRP A 36 16.21 -2.80 -11.33
C TRP A 36 15.75 -1.46 -11.88
N THR A 37 15.54 -1.37 -13.20
CA THR A 37 15.07 -0.15 -13.85
C THR A 37 13.63 0.17 -13.47
N THR A 38 12.76 -0.83 -13.45
CA THR A 38 11.36 -0.69 -13.03
C THR A 38 11.26 -0.27 -11.56
N LEU A 39 12.07 -0.89 -10.70
CA LEU A 39 12.07 -0.60 -9.25
C LEU A 39 12.61 0.81 -8.95
N PHE A 40 13.67 1.24 -9.66
CA PHE A 40 14.22 2.59 -9.56
C PHE A 40 13.19 3.64 -9.96
N TRP A 41 12.62 3.53 -11.16
CA TRP A 41 11.64 4.51 -11.66
C TRP A 41 10.37 4.54 -10.81
N ARG A 42 9.86 3.37 -10.41
CA ARG A 42 8.67 3.29 -9.56
C ARG A 42 8.90 3.94 -8.19
N SER A 43 10.03 3.65 -7.55
CA SER A 43 10.37 4.25 -6.25
C SER A 43 10.58 5.76 -6.38
N LEU A 44 11.25 6.21 -7.45
CA LEU A 44 11.48 7.63 -7.70
C LEU A 44 10.15 8.38 -7.89
N PHE A 45 9.24 7.88 -8.75
CA PHE A 45 7.94 8.50 -8.96
C PHE A 45 7.06 8.46 -7.71
N MET A 46 7.10 7.36 -6.95
CA MET A 46 6.33 7.23 -5.72
C MET A 46 6.82 8.22 -4.66
N THR A 47 8.13 8.31 -4.41
CA THR A 47 8.70 9.24 -3.43
C THR A 47 8.48 10.70 -3.84
N THR A 48 8.72 11.05 -5.11
CA THR A 48 8.51 12.43 -5.59
C THR A 48 7.05 12.85 -5.53
N SER A 49 6.12 11.97 -5.94
CA SER A 49 4.68 12.25 -5.88
C SER A 49 4.19 12.38 -4.44
N LEU A 50 4.58 11.46 -3.55
CA LEU A 50 4.21 11.55 -2.13
C LEU A 50 4.77 12.83 -1.51
N PHE A 51 6.01 13.18 -1.81
CA PHE A 51 6.65 14.38 -1.27
C PHE A 51 5.96 15.65 -1.77
N ALA A 52 5.64 15.73 -3.07
CA ALA A 52 4.92 16.85 -3.65
C ALA A 52 3.50 17.00 -3.06
N ILE A 53 2.78 15.89 -2.90
CA ILE A 53 1.43 15.88 -2.30
C ILE A 53 1.50 16.29 -0.82
N ASN A 54 2.44 15.78 -0.05
CA ASN A 54 2.62 16.19 1.35
C ASN A 54 2.96 17.68 1.44
N ALA A 55 3.89 18.18 0.61
CA ALA A 55 4.23 19.60 0.58
C ALA A 55 3.05 20.50 0.16
N TRP A 56 2.10 19.97 -0.61
CA TRP A 56 0.89 20.70 -1.00
C TRP A 56 -0.20 20.68 0.07
N ILE A 57 -0.38 19.57 0.78
CA ILE A 57 -1.42 19.40 1.82
C ILE A 57 -0.97 20.04 3.14
N GLU A 58 0.23 19.71 3.60
CA GLU A 58 0.82 20.36 4.75
C GLU A 58 1.35 21.71 4.28
N GLN A 59 0.54 22.76 4.46
CA GLN A 59 0.97 24.16 4.31
C GLN A 59 2.09 24.56 5.31
N ARG A 60 2.58 23.60 6.11
CA ARG A 60 3.73 23.68 7.01
C ARG A 60 4.96 23.08 6.33
N ASN A 61 6.13 23.41 6.84
CA ASN A 61 7.40 22.99 6.25
C ASN A 61 7.45 21.45 6.10
N PRO A 62 7.52 20.88 4.88
CA PRO A 62 7.42 19.43 4.62
C PRO A 62 8.54 18.62 5.26
N LEU A 63 9.63 19.31 5.63
CA LEU A 63 10.74 18.74 6.40
C LEU A 63 10.33 18.26 7.80
N TYR A 64 9.28 18.86 8.38
CA TYR A 64 8.80 18.46 9.70
C TYR A 64 8.09 17.11 9.66
N ALA A 65 7.26 16.88 8.64
CA ALA A 65 6.59 15.60 8.41
C ALA A 65 7.58 14.47 8.12
N LEU A 66 8.64 14.75 7.35
CA LEU A 66 9.77 13.85 7.19
C LEU A 66 10.41 13.50 8.54
N ARG A 67 10.66 14.50 9.39
CA ARG A 67 11.30 14.28 10.69
C ARG A 67 10.45 13.40 11.61
N ASP A 68 9.14 13.59 11.62
CA ASP A 68 8.25 12.76 12.44
C ASP A 68 8.09 11.34 11.85
N LEU A 69 8.10 11.21 10.52
CA LEU A 69 8.20 9.90 9.87
C LEU A 69 9.49 9.16 10.25
N PHE A 70 10.63 9.85 10.37
CA PHE A 70 11.88 9.23 10.80
C PHE A 70 11.89 8.81 12.28
N LYS A 71 11.11 9.46 13.15
CA LYS A 71 11.05 9.12 14.58
C LYS A 71 10.18 7.88 14.82
N ASP A 72 8.95 7.90 14.31
CA ASP A 72 7.93 6.90 14.66
C ASP A 72 7.59 5.96 13.49
N GLY A 73 7.82 6.41 12.26
CA GLY A 73 7.44 5.70 11.04
C GLY A 73 8.56 4.95 10.34
N LEU A 74 9.81 5.04 10.82
CA LEU A 74 10.97 4.45 10.13
C LEU A 74 10.85 2.92 10.00
N PHE A 75 10.36 2.25 11.04
CA PHE A 75 10.13 0.80 11.01
C PHE A 75 9.11 0.42 9.94
N CYS A 76 7.97 1.12 9.90
CA CYS A 76 6.94 0.91 8.88
C CYS A 76 7.46 1.18 7.46
N ALA A 77 8.25 2.24 7.27
CA ALA A 77 8.85 2.57 5.99
C ALA A 77 9.83 1.48 5.51
N LEU A 78 10.64 0.91 6.41
CA LEU A 78 11.55 -0.19 6.10
C LEU A 78 10.77 -1.46 5.70
N LEU A 79 9.74 -1.82 6.47
CA LEU A 79 8.88 -2.97 6.12
C LEU A 79 8.21 -2.77 4.76
N PHE A 80 7.63 -1.59 4.53
CA PHE A 80 6.97 -1.27 3.27
C PHE A 80 7.94 -1.33 2.07
N THR A 81 9.16 -0.82 2.24
CA THR A 81 10.21 -0.90 1.22
C THR A 81 10.59 -2.34 0.94
N GLY A 82 10.80 -3.15 1.97
CA GLY A 82 11.06 -4.59 1.83
C GLY A 82 9.92 -5.33 1.12
N SER A 83 8.68 -5.04 1.48
CA SER A 83 7.49 -5.61 0.81
C SER A 83 7.42 -5.21 -0.67
N ASN A 84 7.73 -3.95 -1.01
CA ASN A 84 7.75 -3.48 -2.39
C ASN A 84 8.80 -4.23 -3.22
N ILE A 85 10.01 -4.40 -2.68
CA ILE A 85 11.09 -5.14 -3.36
C ILE A 85 10.69 -6.61 -3.56
N CYS A 86 10.21 -7.28 -2.51
CA CYS A 86 9.75 -8.67 -2.60
C CYS A 86 8.61 -8.84 -3.61
N PHE A 87 7.70 -7.86 -3.71
CA PHE A 87 6.61 -7.87 -4.67
C PHE A 87 7.11 -7.82 -6.11
N VAL A 88 8.02 -6.90 -6.44
CA VAL A 88 8.57 -6.81 -7.80
C VAL A 88 9.37 -8.07 -8.14
N ILE A 89 10.19 -8.58 -7.21
CA ILE A 89 10.94 -9.84 -7.39
C ILE A 89 9.98 -11.02 -7.65
N SER A 90 8.85 -11.10 -6.93
CA SER A 90 7.87 -12.17 -7.13
C SER A 90 7.25 -12.12 -8.53
N ILE A 91 6.90 -10.93 -9.02
CA ILE A 91 6.34 -10.75 -10.37
C ILE A 91 7.37 -11.13 -11.45
N THR A 92 8.65 -10.81 -11.25
CA THR A 92 9.68 -11.08 -12.26
C THR A 92 10.16 -12.52 -12.26
N HIS A 93 10.14 -13.21 -11.11
CA HIS A 93 10.60 -14.60 -10.99
C HIS A 93 9.51 -15.67 -11.09
N THR A 94 8.22 -15.31 -10.90
CA THR A 94 7.13 -16.29 -10.91
C THR A 94 6.01 -15.91 -11.88
N MET A 95 5.19 -16.89 -12.25
CA MET A 95 3.96 -16.62 -13.00
C MET A 95 3.08 -15.66 -12.21
N VAL A 96 2.64 -14.57 -12.84
CA VAL A 96 1.81 -13.51 -12.20
C VAL A 96 0.60 -14.05 -11.45
N ALA A 97 0.02 -15.17 -11.92
CA ALA A 97 -1.06 -15.86 -11.23
C ALA A 97 -0.67 -16.31 -9.81
N ASN A 98 0.54 -16.82 -9.62
CA ASN A 98 1.04 -17.25 -8.31
C ASN A 98 1.23 -16.06 -7.38
N THR A 99 1.77 -14.94 -7.89
CA THR A 99 1.88 -13.70 -7.10
C THR A 99 0.50 -13.19 -6.70
N LEU A 100 -0.49 -13.14 -7.61
CA LEU A 100 -1.85 -12.72 -7.28
C LEU A 100 -2.51 -13.64 -6.24
N VAL A 101 -2.28 -14.96 -6.31
CA VAL A 101 -2.78 -15.90 -5.29
C VAL A 101 -2.16 -15.63 -3.92
N ILE A 102 -0.86 -15.34 -3.87
CA ILE A 102 -0.18 -14.95 -2.62
C ILE A 102 -0.75 -13.62 -2.10
N LEU A 103 -0.99 -12.63 -2.97
CA LEU A 103 -1.60 -11.35 -2.59
C LEU A 103 -3.03 -11.54 -2.06
N ALA A 104 -3.79 -12.47 -2.62
CA ALA A 104 -5.13 -12.80 -2.12
C ALA A 104 -5.12 -13.37 -0.69
N ALA A 105 -3.98 -13.91 -0.23
CA ALA A 105 -3.77 -14.35 1.14
C ALA A 105 -3.30 -13.23 2.10
N MET A 106 -2.96 -12.03 1.60
CA MET A 106 -2.59 -10.88 2.44
C MET A 106 -3.60 -10.54 3.55
N PRO A 107 -4.93 -10.49 3.32
CA PRO A 107 -5.89 -10.22 4.40
C PRO A 107 -5.85 -11.27 5.52
N PHE A 108 -5.57 -12.53 5.19
CA PHE A 108 -5.38 -13.59 6.19
C PHE A 108 -4.12 -13.33 7.02
N MET A 109 -3.01 -12.98 6.37
CA MET A 109 -1.76 -12.62 7.06
C MET A 109 -1.93 -11.36 7.93
N ALA A 110 -2.67 -10.36 7.43
CA ALA A 110 -3.01 -9.15 8.17
C ALA A 110 -3.85 -9.47 9.41
N ALA A 111 -4.81 -10.39 9.32
CA ALA A 111 -5.61 -10.84 10.47
C ALA A 111 -4.74 -11.54 11.53
N ILE A 112 -3.81 -12.41 11.11
CA ILE A 112 -2.85 -13.05 12.02
C ILE A 112 -1.96 -11.99 12.69
N MET A 113 -1.40 -11.07 11.91
CA MET A 113 -0.57 -9.99 12.46
C MET A 113 -1.35 -9.08 13.41
N ALA A 114 -2.62 -8.80 13.13
CA ALA A 114 -3.48 -8.03 14.02
C ALA A 114 -3.68 -8.74 15.37
N ILE A 115 -3.93 -10.06 15.36
CA ILE A 115 -4.06 -10.85 16.59
C ILE A 115 -2.76 -10.85 17.39
N VAL A 116 -1.63 -11.07 16.72
CA VAL A 116 -0.30 -11.19 17.37
C VAL A 116 0.19 -9.83 17.91
N LEU A 117 0.04 -8.75 17.14
CA LEU A 117 0.64 -7.45 17.44
C LEU A 117 -0.27 -6.56 18.29
N MET A 118 -1.57 -6.51 18.01
CA MET A 118 -2.49 -5.64 18.76
C MET A 118 -2.93 -6.25 20.09
N ARG A 119 -2.80 -7.57 20.30
CA ARG A 119 -3.20 -8.27 21.54
C ARG A 119 -4.64 -7.92 22.02
N GLN A 120 -5.45 -7.31 21.16
CA GLN A 120 -6.85 -7.06 21.44
C GLN A 120 -7.56 -8.40 21.27
N ASN A 121 -8.10 -8.90 22.37
CA ASN A 121 -9.04 -10.01 22.36
C ASN A 121 -10.21 -9.63 21.44
N LEU A 122 -10.16 -10.04 20.18
CA LEU A 122 -11.31 -9.90 19.30
C LEU A 122 -12.45 -10.70 19.96
N PRO A 123 -13.59 -10.07 20.30
CA PRO A 123 -14.71 -10.80 20.87
C PRO A 123 -15.16 -11.88 19.87
N LEU A 124 -15.43 -13.08 20.38
CA LEU A 124 -15.80 -14.32 19.66
C LEU A 124 -16.92 -14.17 18.60
N ARG A 125 -17.60 -13.03 18.56
CA ARG A 125 -18.68 -12.71 17.62
C ARG A 125 -18.20 -12.51 16.18
N THR A 126 -16.91 -12.24 15.95
CA THR A 126 -16.33 -12.05 14.60
C THR A 126 -15.94 -13.37 13.90
N TRP A 127 -15.81 -14.48 14.65
CA TRP A 127 -15.44 -15.78 14.06
C TRP A 127 -16.63 -16.60 13.52
N LEU A 128 -17.86 -16.20 13.85
CA LEU A 128 -19.09 -16.96 13.55
C LEU A 128 -20.02 -16.28 12.53
N THR A 129 -19.57 -15.22 11.85
CA THR A 129 -20.30 -14.60 10.73
C THR A 129 -19.39 -14.52 9.53
#